data_AF-A0A2V6VJC6-F1
#
_entry.id   AF-A0A2V6VJC6-F1
#
_cell.length_a   1.000
_cell.length_b   1.000
_cell.length_c   1.000
_cell.angle_alpha   90.00
_cell.angle_beta   90.00
_cell.angle_gamma   90.00
#
_symmetry.space_group_name_H-M   'P 1'
#
loop_
_entity.id
_entity.type
_entity.pdbx_description
1 polymer ?
#
loop_
_entity_poly.entity_id
_entity_poly.type
_entity_poly.pdbx_seq_one_letter_code
_entity_poly.pdbx_strand_id
1 'polypeptide(L)'
;MRSLVLAVLAVVPSTLVLSMPAAADCAAITKALTGIVTDLTCLESTDLTTRNDATTPPDNSRLGLPPNAFTPRTDAQAVSPDAPFRTAIDPSRTFPGLQITGAMADDANARWLLRLPAAANWNHKLVVGVPGGFRSEFMGDFIFSDL
;
A
#
# COMPACT_ATOMS: atom_id res chain seq x y z
N MET A 1 3.02 55.89 50.28
CA MET A 1 3.66 55.73 48.97
C MET A 1 3.61 54.24 48.63
N ARG A 2 2.85 53.87 47.59
CA ARG A 2 2.51 52.48 47.23
C ARG A 2 3.59 51.92 46.31
N SER A 3 4.28 50.85 46.71
CA SER A 3 5.15 50.08 45.82
C SER A 3 4.29 49.25 44.86
N LEU A 4 4.45 49.51 43.56
CA LEU A 4 3.82 48.77 42.48
C LEU A 4 4.77 47.62 42.08
N VAL A 5 4.39 46.37 42.34
CA VAL A 5 5.09 45.19 41.83
C VAL A 5 4.49 44.86 40.46
N LEU A 6 5.27 45.02 39.38
CA LEU A 6 4.88 44.52 38.05
C LEU A 6 5.13 43.01 38.01
N ALA A 7 4.06 42.22 38.00
CA ALA A 7 4.12 40.81 37.63
C ALA A 7 4.08 40.71 36.09
N VAL A 8 5.18 40.31 35.48
CA VAL A 8 5.21 39.92 34.06
C VAL A 8 4.66 38.51 33.96
N LEU A 9 3.40 38.37 33.54
CA LEU A 9 2.85 37.07 33.14
C LEU A 9 3.51 36.67 31.82
N ALA A 10 4.43 35.70 31.87
CA ALA A 10 4.92 35.02 30.68
C ALA A 10 3.78 34.17 30.09
N VAL A 11 3.16 34.66 29.02
CA VAL A 11 2.23 33.88 28.20
C VAL A 11 3.06 32.84 27.47
N VAL A 12 3.05 31.60 27.96
CA VAL A 12 3.61 30.45 27.24
C VAL A 12 2.66 30.16 26.08
N PRO A 13 3.08 30.29 24.81
CA PRO A 13 2.25 29.87 23.70
C PRO A 13 2.21 28.34 23.73
N SER A 14 1.07 27.78 24.12
CA SER A 14 0.76 26.37 23.94
C SER A 14 0.70 26.09 22.44
N THR A 15 1.83 25.76 21.84
CA THR A 15 1.87 25.17 20.50
C THR A 15 1.09 23.86 20.58
N LEU A 16 -0.16 23.86 20.11
CA LEU A 16 -0.85 22.63 19.75
C LEU A 16 0.02 21.96 18.69
N VAL A 17 0.83 21.00 19.12
CA VAL A 17 1.40 20.01 18.21
C VAL A 17 0.21 19.16 17.79
N LEU A 18 -0.43 19.55 16.68
CA LEU A 18 -1.33 18.66 15.97
C LEU A 18 -0.46 17.46 15.58
N SER A 19 -0.56 16.36 16.33
CA SER A 19 -0.04 15.08 15.88
C SER A 19 -0.74 14.78 14.56
N MET A 20 -0.04 15.02 13.44
CA MET A 20 -0.46 14.39 12.19
C MET A 20 -0.57 12.90 12.49
N PRO A 21 -1.65 12.23 12.06
CA PRO A 21 -1.73 10.78 12.23
C PRO A 21 -0.45 10.21 11.64
N ALA A 22 0.32 9.47 12.45
CA ALA A 22 1.46 8.73 11.94
C ALA A 22 0.96 7.93 10.72
N ALA A 23 1.60 8.11 9.57
CA ALA A 23 1.32 7.27 8.41
C ALA A 23 1.39 5.82 8.89
N ALA A 24 0.35 5.03 8.62
CA ALA A 24 0.32 3.65 9.07
C ALA A 24 1.57 2.92 8.56
N ASP A 25 2.23 2.17 9.44
CA ASP A 25 3.34 1.27 9.10
C ASP A 25 2.84 -0.17 9.05
N CYS A 26 3.69 -1.10 8.61
CA CYS A 26 3.27 -2.50 8.52
C CYS A 26 2.89 -3.11 9.88
N ALA A 27 3.48 -2.64 10.99
CA ALA A 27 3.14 -3.12 12.32
C ALA A 27 1.72 -2.70 12.73
N ALA A 28 1.36 -1.44 12.48
CA ALA A 28 0.03 -0.89 12.75
C ALA A 28 -1.04 -1.57 11.89
N ILE A 29 -0.77 -1.77 10.58
CA ILE A 29 -1.68 -2.49 9.68
C ILE A 29 -1.88 -3.93 10.13
N THR A 30 -0.79 -4.63 10.46
CA THR A 30 -0.85 -6.02 10.93
C THR A 30 -1.70 -6.14 12.18
N LYS A 31 -1.48 -5.25 13.15
CA LYS A 31 -2.28 -5.19 14.38
C LYS A 31 -3.75 -4.91 14.09
N ALA A 32 -4.04 -3.99 13.18
CA ALA A 32 -5.41 -3.60 12.84
C ALA A 32 -6.20 -4.71 12.14
N LEU A 33 -5.53 -5.55 11.35
CA LEU A 33 -6.15 -6.63 10.57
C LEU A 33 -6.08 -8.01 11.24
N THR A 34 -5.40 -8.11 12.39
CA THR A 34 -5.26 -9.36 13.13
C THR A 34 -6.64 -9.96 13.46
N GLY A 35 -6.87 -11.20 13.06
CA GLY A 35 -8.12 -11.92 13.31
C GLY A 35 -9.29 -11.55 12.39
N ILE A 36 -9.10 -10.60 11.46
CA ILE A 36 -10.10 -10.19 10.46
C ILE A 36 -9.76 -10.76 9.08
N VAL A 37 -8.47 -11.00 8.81
CA VAL A 37 -7.96 -11.48 7.52
C VAL A 37 -7.04 -12.67 7.72
N THR A 38 -6.90 -13.50 6.70
CA THR A 38 -5.93 -14.60 6.65
C THR A 38 -4.81 -14.30 5.66
N ASP A 39 -3.68 -15.01 5.77
CA ASP A 39 -2.52 -14.85 4.90
C ASP A 39 -1.99 -13.41 4.76
N LEU A 40 -2.10 -12.62 5.84
CA LEU A 40 -1.71 -11.22 5.83
C LEU A 40 -0.20 -11.08 5.58
N THR A 41 0.14 -10.35 4.53
CA THR A 41 1.50 -9.87 4.27
C THR A 41 1.46 -8.35 4.13
N CYS A 42 2.46 -7.68 4.69
CA CYS A 42 2.66 -6.25 4.50
C CYS A 42 4.12 -5.99 4.12
N LEU A 43 4.31 -5.26 3.03
CA LEU A 43 5.58 -4.84 2.49
C LEU A 43 5.66 -3.32 2.56
N GLU A 44 6.67 -2.81 3.26
CA GLU A 44 7.09 -1.42 3.12
C GLU A 44 7.94 -1.30 1.86
N SER A 45 7.56 -0.39 0.96
CA SER A 45 8.23 -0.22 -0.31
C SER A 45 8.63 1.23 -0.54
N THR A 46 9.83 1.43 -1.08
CA THR A 46 10.27 2.72 -1.60
C THR A 46 9.63 3.06 -2.95
N ASP A 47 9.08 2.05 -3.62
CA ASP A 47 8.39 2.19 -4.91
C ASP A 47 7.33 1.09 -5.07
N LEU A 48 6.06 1.48 -5.06
CA LEU A 48 4.91 0.57 -5.17
C LEU A 48 4.56 0.21 -6.62
N THR A 49 5.28 0.74 -7.61
CA THR A 49 5.11 0.37 -9.02
C THR A 49 5.66 -1.02 -9.32
N THR A 50 5.22 -1.63 -10.41
CA THR A 50 5.69 -2.95 -10.85
C THR A 50 7.15 -2.97 -11.34
N ARG A 51 7.82 -1.81 -11.40
CA ARG A 51 9.27 -1.74 -11.60
C ARG A 51 10.03 -2.41 -10.44
N ASN A 52 9.42 -2.43 -9.25
CA ASN A 52 9.97 -3.09 -8.10
C ASN A 52 9.55 -4.57 -8.06
N ASP A 53 10.49 -5.49 -8.25
CA ASP A 53 10.21 -6.93 -8.24
C ASP A 53 9.59 -7.45 -6.93
N ALA A 54 9.71 -6.69 -5.83
CA ALA A 54 9.10 -7.04 -4.56
C ALA A 54 7.58 -6.80 -4.53
N THR A 55 7.03 -5.94 -5.39
CA THR A 55 5.60 -5.61 -5.42
C THR A 55 4.78 -6.63 -6.21
N THR A 56 5.42 -7.44 -7.06
CA THR A 56 4.76 -8.52 -7.80
C THR A 56 5.55 -9.84 -7.61
N PRO A 57 5.06 -10.73 -6.72
CA PRO A 57 5.76 -11.97 -6.37
C PRO A 57 6.00 -12.88 -7.57
N PRO A 58 7.04 -13.74 -7.54
CA PRO A 58 7.23 -14.77 -8.56
C PRO A 58 6.03 -15.72 -8.68
N ASP A 59 5.79 -16.25 -9.88
CA ASP A 59 4.83 -17.32 -10.08
C ASP A 59 5.19 -18.54 -9.22
N ASN A 60 4.18 -19.26 -8.71
CA ASN A 60 4.33 -20.41 -7.81
C ASN A 60 5.04 -20.12 -6.48
N SER A 61 5.20 -18.86 -6.10
CA SER A 61 5.84 -18.48 -4.83
C SER A 61 5.00 -18.82 -3.58
N ARG A 62 3.71 -19.16 -3.75
CA ARG A 62 2.83 -19.56 -2.65
C ARG A 62 2.91 -21.06 -2.41
N LEU A 63 3.41 -21.43 -1.23
CA LEU A 63 3.57 -22.83 -0.82
C LEU A 63 2.23 -23.56 -0.67
N GLY A 64 2.23 -24.86 -0.95
CA GLY A 64 1.06 -25.73 -0.78
C GLY A 64 0.03 -25.68 -1.90
N LEU A 65 0.22 -24.84 -2.91
CA LEU A 65 -0.63 -24.79 -4.10
C LEU A 65 -0.07 -25.64 -5.24
N PRO A 66 -0.94 -26.24 -6.09
CA PRO A 66 -0.49 -26.89 -7.32
C PRO A 66 0.28 -25.93 -8.23
N PRO A 67 1.17 -26.45 -9.10
CA PRO A 67 1.82 -25.64 -10.11
C PRO A 67 0.81 -24.84 -10.94
N ASN A 68 1.16 -23.58 -11.17
CA ASN A 68 0.41 -22.56 -11.90
C ASN A 68 -0.90 -22.11 -11.26
N ALA A 69 -1.19 -22.48 -9.99
CA ALA A 69 -2.37 -22.01 -9.27
C ALA A 69 -2.23 -20.56 -8.73
N PHE A 70 -1.00 -20.04 -8.67
CA PHE A 70 -0.71 -18.65 -8.30
C PHE A 70 0.34 -18.08 -9.26
N THR A 71 -0.09 -17.19 -10.16
CA THR A 71 0.73 -16.69 -11.27
C THR A 71 0.76 -15.16 -11.39
N PRO A 72 1.19 -14.41 -10.36
CA PRO A 72 1.14 -12.94 -10.38
C PRO A 72 1.79 -12.28 -11.59
N ARG A 73 2.97 -12.75 -12.01
CA ARG A 73 3.73 -12.11 -13.09
C ARG A 73 3.12 -12.43 -14.44
N THR A 74 2.74 -13.69 -14.66
CA THR A 74 2.04 -14.09 -15.88
C THR A 74 0.69 -13.36 -16.00
N ASP A 75 -0.08 -13.29 -14.92
CA ASP A 75 -1.38 -12.62 -14.89
C ASP A 75 -1.23 -11.12 -15.19
N ALA A 76 -0.27 -10.45 -14.55
CA ALA A 76 0.01 -9.03 -14.78
C ALA A 76 0.39 -8.75 -16.26
N GLN A 77 1.19 -9.62 -16.90
CA GLN A 77 1.52 -9.48 -18.31
C GLN A 77 0.32 -9.72 -19.23
N ALA A 78 -0.61 -10.61 -18.86
CA ALA A 78 -1.71 -11.04 -19.74
C ALA A 78 -2.76 -9.95 -20.02
N VAL A 79 -2.91 -8.96 -19.13
CA VAL A 79 -3.92 -7.87 -19.29
C VAL A 79 -3.32 -6.51 -19.60
N SER A 80 -2.01 -6.35 -19.41
CA SER A 80 -1.30 -5.13 -19.80
C SER A 80 -1.11 -5.10 -21.32
N PRO A 81 -1.14 -3.92 -21.97
CA PRO A 81 -0.64 -3.78 -23.33
C PRO A 81 0.81 -4.31 -23.45
N ASP A 82 1.25 -4.72 -24.64
CA ASP A 82 2.66 -5.07 -24.84
C ASP A 82 3.58 -3.89 -24.44
N ALA A 83 4.81 -4.20 -24.01
CA ALA A 83 5.76 -3.23 -23.48
C ALA A 83 5.87 -1.88 -24.24
N PRO A 84 5.91 -1.83 -25.60
CA PRO A 84 5.99 -0.54 -26.30
C PRO A 84 4.70 0.31 -26.26
N PHE A 85 3.57 -0.26 -25.85
CA PHE A 85 2.26 0.41 -25.81
C PHE A 85 1.76 0.70 -24.39
N ARG A 86 2.55 0.38 -23.36
CA ARG A 86 2.23 0.75 -21.98
C ARG A 86 2.44 2.24 -21.78
N THR A 87 1.58 2.89 -20.98
CA THR A 87 1.89 4.24 -20.49
C THR A 87 3.22 4.20 -19.76
N ALA A 88 4.15 5.06 -20.15
CA ALA A 88 5.48 5.06 -19.54
C ALA A 88 5.41 5.56 -18.09
N ILE A 89 5.93 4.77 -17.16
CA ILE A 89 6.20 5.22 -15.80
C ILE A 89 7.42 6.15 -15.86
N ASP A 90 7.30 7.37 -15.33
CA ASP A 90 8.43 8.28 -15.20
C ASP A 90 9.59 7.58 -14.43
N PRO A 91 10.79 7.44 -15.03
CA PRO A 91 11.92 6.77 -14.39
C PRO A 91 12.44 7.50 -13.15
N SER A 92 12.20 8.81 -13.05
CA SER A 92 12.65 9.64 -11.93
C SER A 92 11.68 9.66 -10.75
N ARG A 93 10.44 9.16 -10.96
CA ARG A 93 9.39 9.16 -9.95
C ARG A 93 9.31 7.80 -9.28
N THR A 94 9.25 7.81 -7.95
CA THR A 94 8.97 6.63 -7.12
C THR A 94 7.71 6.87 -6.30
N PHE A 95 7.04 5.76 -5.94
CA PHE A 95 5.80 5.81 -5.19
C PHE A 95 5.97 5.04 -3.86
N PRO A 96 6.62 5.65 -2.84
CA PRO A 96 6.82 4.98 -1.56
C PRO A 96 5.48 4.75 -0.86
N GLY A 97 5.40 3.69 -0.06
CA GLY A 97 4.21 3.36 0.73
C GLY A 97 4.18 1.90 1.17
N LEU A 98 2.96 1.40 1.42
CA LEU A 98 2.71 0.03 1.83
C LEU A 98 2.01 -0.77 0.74
N GLN A 99 2.44 -2.01 0.53
CA GLN A 99 1.67 -3.02 -0.17
C GLN A 99 1.20 -4.06 0.85
N ILE A 100 -0.10 -4.32 0.86
CA ILE A 100 -0.75 -5.20 1.82
C ILE A 100 -1.51 -6.25 1.01
N THR A 101 -1.30 -7.53 1.32
CA THR A 101 -2.04 -8.63 0.71
C THR A 101 -2.66 -9.51 1.79
N GLY A 102 -3.77 -10.14 1.46
CA GLY A 102 -4.42 -11.09 2.35
C GLY A 102 -5.57 -11.80 1.67
N ALA A 103 -6.31 -12.58 2.45
CA ALA A 103 -7.55 -13.22 2.06
C ALA A 103 -8.65 -12.95 3.09
N MET A 104 -9.90 -13.10 2.66
CA MET A 104 -11.05 -13.02 3.57
C MET A 104 -10.95 -14.14 4.62
N ALA A 105 -11.41 -13.88 5.84
CA ALA A 105 -11.34 -14.87 6.92
C ALA A 105 -12.22 -16.10 6.69
N ASP A 106 -13.31 -15.95 5.94
CA ASP A 106 -14.28 -16.99 5.60
C ASP A 106 -14.01 -17.68 4.26
N ASP A 107 -13.16 -17.09 3.40
CA ASP A 107 -12.72 -17.69 2.14
C ASP A 107 -11.26 -17.33 1.82
N ALA A 108 -10.36 -18.30 2.00
CA ALA A 108 -8.94 -18.15 1.69
C ALA A 108 -8.64 -17.95 0.18
N ASN A 109 -9.61 -18.21 -0.70
CA ASN A 109 -9.50 -17.94 -2.13
C ASN A 109 -9.98 -16.53 -2.51
N ALA A 110 -10.75 -15.86 -1.65
CA ALA A 110 -11.14 -14.47 -1.81
C ALA A 110 -9.98 -13.55 -1.40
N ARG A 111 -8.96 -13.51 -2.26
CA ARG A 111 -7.72 -12.77 -2.03
C ARG A 111 -7.81 -11.34 -2.51
N TRP A 112 -7.04 -10.47 -1.89
CA TRP A 112 -7.02 -9.05 -2.17
C TRP A 112 -5.60 -8.49 -2.02
N LEU A 113 -5.38 -7.38 -2.72
CA LEU A 113 -4.18 -6.56 -2.67
C LEU A 113 -4.60 -5.11 -2.49
N LEU A 114 -3.91 -4.41 -1.59
CA LEU A 114 -4.08 -2.99 -1.32
C LEU A 114 -2.71 -2.31 -1.38
N ARG A 115 -2.62 -1.23 -2.16
CA ARG A 115 -1.46 -0.33 -2.18
C ARG A 115 -1.86 1.00 -1.55
N LEU A 116 -1.17 1.37 -0.48
CA LEU A 116 -1.35 2.63 0.23
C LEU A 116 -0.10 3.49 0.02
N PRO A 117 -0.17 4.53 -0.82
CA PRO A 117 0.92 5.49 -0.94
C PRO A 117 1.23 6.13 0.41
N ALA A 118 2.50 6.46 0.64
CA ALA A 118 2.93 7.23 1.79
C ALA A 118 2.09 8.51 1.91
N ALA A 119 1.80 8.93 3.15
CA ALA A 119 0.87 10.03 3.41
C ALA A 119 1.23 11.32 2.64
N ALA A 120 2.51 11.60 2.42
CA ALA A 120 2.98 12.75 1.65
C ALA A 120 2.53 12.73 0.17
N ASN A 121 2.24 11.54 -0.39
CA ASN A 121 1.90 11.32 -1.78
C ASN A 121 0.44 10.87 -1.99
N TRP A 122 -0.34 10.72 -0.92
CA TRP A 122 -1.71 10.22 -1.02
C TRP A 122 -2.67 11.36 -1.39
N ASN A 123 -3.42 11.15 -2.48
CA ASN A 123 -4.39 12.12 -2.99
C ASN A 123 -5.81 11.97 -2.39
N HIS A 124 -5.94 11.20 -1.29
CA HIS A 124 -7.20 10.91 -0.59
C HIS A 124 -8.26 10.18 -1.42
N LYS A 125 -7.89 9.58 -2.55
CA LYS A 125 -8.79 8.77 -3.35
C LYS A 125 -8.51 7.29 -3.11
N LEU A 126 -9.58 6.51 -3.08
CA LEU A 126 -9.52 5.06 -3.14
C LEU A 126 -9.91 4.65 -4.56
N VAL A 127 -9.04 3.91 -5.22
CA VAL A 127 -9.31 3.26 -6.51
C VAL A 127 -9.49 1.79 -6.23
N VAL A 128 -10.63 1.23 -6.64
CA VAL A 128 -10.91 -0.20 -6.52
C VAL A 128 -10.93 -0.78 -7.94
N GLY A 129 -9.97 -1.66 -8.20
CA GLY A 129 -9.93 -2.45 -9.42
C GLY A 129 -10.43 -3.86 -9.15
N VAL A 130 -11.22 -4.41 -10.08
CA VAL A 130 -11.55 -5.85 -10.08
C VAL A 130 -10.70 -6.50 -11.17
N PRO A 131 -9.78 -7.42 -10.83
CA PRO A 131 -8.95 -8.07 -11.83
C PRO A 131 -9.80 -8.94 -12.77
N GLY A 132 -9.59 -8.79 -14.08
CA GLY A 132 -10.40 -9.43 -15.13
C GLY A 132 -10.08 -10.90 -15.44
N GLY A 133 -9.64 -11.72 -14.47
CA GLY A 133 -9.31 -13.13 -14.78
C GLY A 133 -8.74 -14.00 -13.64
N PHE A 134 -7.87 -14.95 -14.04
CA PHE A 134 -7.98 -16.37 -13.69
C PHE A 134 -7.45 -16.85 -12.33
N ARG A 135 -6.32 -16.32 -11.80
CA ARG A 135 -5.55 -17.02 -10.75
C ARG A 135 -4.93 -16.17 -9.65
N SER A 136 -4.70 -14.87 -9.84
CA SER A 136 -4.11 -14.00 -8.80
C SER A 136 -4.68 -12.58 -8.76
N GLU A 137 -4.52 -11.98 -7.58
CA GLU A 137 -4.92 -10.61 -7.23
C GLU A 137 -4.05 -9.52 -7.88
N PHE A 138 -2.91 -9.90 -8.49
CA PHE A 138 -1.92 -8.98 -9.08
C PHE A 138 -2.20 -8.64 -10.55
N MET A 139 -3.22 -9.23 -11.17
CA MET A 139 -3.46 -9.04 -12.60
C MET A 139 -3.67 -7.57 -12.97
N GLY A 140 -4.39 -6.82 -12.14
CA GLY A 140 -4.65 -5.39 -12.37
C GLY A 140 -3.46 -4.47 -12.09
N ASP A 141 -2.31 -5.00 -11.66
CA ASP A 141 -1.20 -4.19 -11.15
C ASP A 141 -0.70 -3.15 -12.16
N PHE A 142 -0.40 -3.58 -13.39
CA PHE A 142 0.08 -2.69 -14.45
C PHE A 142 -0.92 -1.58 -14.81
N ILE A 143 -2.21 -1.81 -14.59
CA ILE A 143 -3.26 -0.86 -14.96
C ILE A 143 -3.50 0.14 -13.83
N PHE A 144 -3.51 -0.31 -12.58
CA PHE A 144 -3.91 0.56 -11.46
C PHE A 144 -2.73 1.16 -10.69
N SER A 145 -1.55 0.53 -10.74
CA SER A 145 -0.39 0.90 -9.89
C SER A 145 0.72 1.61 -10.64
N ASP A 146 0.76 1.47 -11.97
CA ASP A 146 1.79 2.04 -12.84
C ASP A 146 1.31 3.24 -13.67
N LEU A 147 0.03 3.62 -13.55
CA LEU A 147 -0.55 4.80 -14.19
C LEU A 147 -0.48 6.06 -13.31
#